data_AF-A0A957F2C6-F1
#
_entry.id   AF-A0A957F2C6-F1
#
_cell.length_a   1.000
_cell.length_b   1.000
_cell.length_c   1.000
_cell.angle_alpha   90.00
_cell.angle_beta   90.00
_cell.angle_gamma   90.00
#
_symmetry.space_group_name_H-M   'P 1'
#
loop_
_entity.id
_entity.type
_entity.pdbx_description
1 polymer ?
#
loop_
_entity_poly.entity_id
_entity_poly.type
_entity_poly.pdbx_seq_one_letter_code
_entity_poly.pdbx_strand_id
1 'polypeptide(L)'
;MKRAITVFGICFFSLLLLVGTGIQLAAGAAAAARSGQPGGRRPAATIVITSTADAGPGTLRQALLLASSGDIITFDPAIFPPAVPMTIYIAMPLPVITQGNLTIDASNAGVVLDGVSAVISTTDGLAIESDGNVIMGLQILHFPHNGIRISNGASLNQIGGDRTTGTAPNGQGNILTRNHGAGIKITGGASASNTIQGNLIGLDTNGGVYLRTYELQVSHNFGADGTLFAGTEISGVFRTTNGGSSWTAVNAGMPLTAVQAIALSPGFAGDETLFAAGPGGVARSTDGGGSWTAVNSGLTDRQVRDLVVSPHFASDQTLFAATHTGVFRSADGGSSWSAASSGLPGQPVAELALSPNFAGDQTLFAAMSTGVYRSIDAGG
;
A
#
# COMPACT_ATOMS: atom_id res chain seq x y z
N MET A 1 27.13 4.92 -14.18
CA MET A 1 27.26 4.28 -15.51
C MET A 1 25.99 3.46 -15.77
N LYS A 2 25.11 3.95 -16.67
CA LYS A 2 23.89 3.23 -17.07
C LYS A 2 24.24 2.22 -18.17
N ARG A 3 23.75 0.98 -18.08
CA ARG A 3 23.58 0.10 -19.23
C ARG A 3 22.22 -0.58 -19.18
N ALA A 4 21.40 -0.23 -20.16
CA ALA A 4 20.22 -0.98 -20.58
C ALA A 4 20.67 -2.14 -21.47
N ILE A 5 20.02 -3.30 -21.34
CA ILE A 5 20.02 -4.36 -22.36
C ILE A 5 18.59 -4.89 -22.46
N THR A 6 17.99 -4.66 -23.62
CA THR A 6 16.81 -5.36 -24.13
C THR A 6 17.30 -6.30 -25.23
N VAL A 7 16.94 -7.59 -25.18
CA VAL A 7 16.96 -8.47 -26.36
C VAL A 7 15.70 -9.34 -26.35
N PHE A 8 14.95 -9.24 -27.45
CA PHE A 8 13.84 -10.07 -27.88
C PHE A 8 14.34 -11.39 -28.46
N GLY A 9 13.57 -12.48 -28.33
CA GLY A 9 13.41 -13.39 -29.48
C GLY A 9 13.28 -14.90 -29.23
N ILE A 10 12.06 -15.37 -29.51
CA ILE A 10 11.73 -16.49 -30.42
C ILE A 10 11.43 -17.87 -29.79
N CYS A 11 10.17 -18.25 -30.03
CA CYS A 11 9.53 -19.55 -29.87
C CYS A 11 10.20 -20.68 -30.67
N PHE A 12 10.12 -21.90 -30.15
CA PHE A 12 10.00 -23.11 -30.98
C PHE A 12 8.95 -24.05 -30.40
N PHE A 13 8.02 -24.44 -31.27
CA PHE A 13 6.96 -25.42 -31.07
C PHE A 13 7.40 -26.74 -31.71
N SER A 14 7.20 -27.89 -31.05
CA SER A 14 6.92 -29.23 -31.60
C SER A 14 7.32 -30.32 -30.59
N LEU A 15 6.76 -31.52 -30.53
CA LEU A 15 5.47 -32.13 -30.88
C LEU A 15 5.57 -33.57 -30.32
N LEU A 16 4.57 -33.97 -29.53
CA LEU A 16 4.01 -35.31 -29.36
C LEU A 16 4.89 -36.58 -29.60
N LEU A 17 4.99 -37.44 -28.58
CA LEU A 17 4.88 -38.89 -28.78
C LEU A 17 4.07 -39.54 -27.66
N LEU A 18 2.95 -40.12 -28.07
CA LEU A 18 2.05 -40.99 -27.32
C LEU A 18 2.39 -42.44 -27.67
N VAL A 19 2.26 -43.37 -26.71
CA VAL A 19 1.74 -44.77 -26.72
C VAL A 19 2.36 -45.44 -25.48
N GLY A 20 1.62 -45.74 -24.39
CA GLY A 20 0.64 -46.82 -24.23
C GLY A 20 1.33 -47.92 -23.40
N THR A 21 0.88 -48.34 -22.22
CA THR A 21 -0.33 -49.08 -21.81
C THR A 21 -0.19 -49.21 -20.27
N GLY A 22 -1.20 -49.09 -19.40
CA GLY A 22 -2.43 -49.87 -19.33
C GLY A 22 -2.46 -50.62 -17.99
N ILE A 23 -3.00 -50.00 -16.94
CA ILE A 23 -3.65 -50.72 -15.82
C ILE A 23 -4.93 -49.96 -15.47
N GLN A 24 -6.05 -50.55 -15.87
CA GLN A 24 -7.40 -50.20 -15.42
C GLN A 24 -7.90 -51.27 -14.45
N LEU A 25 -8.80 -50.84 -13.57
CA LEU A 25 -9.83 -51.52 -12.75
C LEU A 25 -9.62 -51.24 -11.25
N ALA A 26 -10.60 -50.70 -10.50
CA ALA A 26 -12.04 -50.79 -10.70
C ALA A 26 -12.79 -49.49 -10.38
N ALA A 27 -13.70 -49.13 -11.29
CA ALA A 27 -14.89 -48.33 -11.00
C ALA A 27 -16.10 -49.27 -10.85
N GLY A 28 -17.01 -48.94 -9.95
CA GLY A 28 -18.26 -49.65 -9.70
C GLY A 28 -18.66 -49.51 -8.24
N ALA A 29 -19.34 -48.44 -7.81
CA ALA A 29 -20.70 -47.99 -8.11
C ALA A 29 -21.56 -48.11 -6.84
N ALA A 30 -22.06 -46.98 -6.37
CA ALA A 30 -23.41 -46.88 -5.83
C ALA A 30 -23.89 -45.43 -5.96
N ALA A 31 -24.22 -45.04 -7.19
CA ALA A 31 -25.25 -44.03 -7.41
C ALA A 31 -26.57 -44.64 -6.93
N ALA A 32 -26.97 -44.31 -5.71
CA ALA A 32 -28.34 -44.54 -5.27
C ALA A 32 -29.16 -43.32 -5.69
N ALA A 33 -29.95 -43.48 -6.76
CA ALA A 33 -31.11 -42.65 -6.97
C ALA A 33 -31.95 -42.66 -5.68
N ARG A 34 -32.25 -41.50 -5.11
CA ARG A 34 -33.31 -41.34 -4.11
C ARG A 34 -34.25 -40.25 -4.55
N SER A 35 -35.22 -40.68 -5.35
CA SER A 35 -36.54 -40.05 -5.41
C SER A 35 -37.20 -40.17 -4.03
N GLY A 36 -37.60 -39.04 -3.45
CA GLY A 36 -38.59 -38.99 -2.37
C GLY A 36 -38.07 -38.43 -1.04
N GLN A 37 -38.27 -37.12 -0.83
CA GLN A 37 -38.83 -36.45 0.36
C GLN A 37 -38.61 -34.93 0.24
N PRO A 38 -39.66 -34.09 0.21
CA PRO A 38 -39.50 -32.64 0.30
C PRO A 38 -39.28 -32.25 1.77
N GLY A 39 -38.16 -31.60 2.10
CA GLY A 39 -38.01 -30.87 3.37
C GLY A 39 -36.87 -31.26 4.31
N GLY A 40 -35.90 -32.09 3.92
CA GLY A 40 -34.71 -32.36 4.74
C GLY A 40 -33.51 -31.50 4.33
N ARG A 41 -33.19 -30.43 5.08
CA ARG A 41 -31.95 -29.66 4.88
C ARG A 41 -30.77 -30.61 5.17
N ARG A 42 -29.82 -30.77 4.23
CA ARG A 42 -28.59 -31.55 4.46
C ARG A 42 -27.88 -30.97 5.71
N PRO A 43 -27.32 -31.82 6.59
CA PRO A 43 -26.47 -31.34 7.68
C PRO A 43 -25.36 -30.42 7.14
N ALA A 44 -25.03 -29.39 7.91
CA ALA A 44 -23.88 -28.53 7.66
C ALA A 44 -22.61 -29.37 7.52
N ALA A 45 -21.81 -29.05 6.51
CA ALA A 45 -20.56 -29.74 6.23
C ALA A 45 -19.37 -28.77 6.29
N THR A 46 -18.21 -29.33 6.59
CA THR A 46 -16.94 -28.61 6.42
C THR A 46 -16.38 -28.88 5.03
N ILE A 47 -16.09 -27.82 4.28
CA ILE A 47 -15.44 -27.87 2.97
C ILE A 47 -14.00 -27.37 3.14
N VAL A 48 -13.02 -28.19 2.81
CA VAL A 48 -11.59 -27.85 2.96
C VAL A 48 -11.01 -27.42 1.61
N ILE A 49 -10.48 -26.21 1.53
CA ILE A 49 -9.77 -25.69 0.36
C ILE A 49 -8.36 -26.30 0.33
N THR A 50 -8.01 -26.87 -0.82
CA THR A 50 -6.76 -27.64 -1.03
C THR A 50 -5.95 -27.14 -2.22
N SER A 51 -6.32 -26.00 -2.79
CA SER A 51 -5.67 -25.43 -3.97
C SER A 51 -5.60 -23.91 -3.91
N THR A 52 -4.48 -23.36 -4.37
CA THR A 52 -4.27 -21.91 -4.56
C THR A 52 -4.75 -21.40 -5.92
N ALA A 53 -5.27 -22.28 -6.78
CA ALA A 53 -5.80 -21.89 -8.08
C ALA A 53 -7.12 -21.11 -7.96
N ASP A 54 -7.41 -20.24 -8.93
CA ASP A 54 -8.65 -19.45 -8.98
C ASP A 54 -9.90 -20.32 -9.24
N ALA A 55 -9.76 -21.42 -9.98
CA ALA A 55 -10.86 -22.28 -10.38
C ALA A 55 -10.48 -23.76 -10.49
N GLY A 56 -11.49 -24.62 -10.43
CA GLY A 56 -11.34 -26.08 -10.53
C GLY A 56 -11.45 -26.79 -9.17
N PRO A 57 -11.17 -28.10 -9.15
CA PRO A 57 -11.26 -28.93 -7.95
C PRO A 57 -10.45 -28.37 -6.77
N GLY A 58 -11.08 -28.32 -5.59
CA GLY A 58 -10.41 -27.95 -4.34
C GLY A 58 -10.17 -26.44 -4.15
N THR A 59 -10.69 -25.59 -5.03
CA THR A 59 -10.54 -24.13 -4.96
C THR A 59 -11.63 -23.45 -4.14
N LEU A 60 -11.34 -22.25 -3.63
CA LEU A 60 -12.33 -21.42 -2.93
C LEU A 60 -13.56 -21.14 -3.82
N ARG A 61 -13.35 -20.87 -5.11
CA ARG A 61 -14.43 -20.66 -6.07
C ARG A 61 -15.38 -21.86 -6.16
N GLN A 62 -14.83 -23.07 -6.26
CA GLN A 62 -15.66 -24.27 -6.29
C GLN A 62 -16.41 -24.46 -4.97
N ALA A 63 -15.76 -24.22 -3.83
CA ALA A 63 -16.39 -24.33 -2.53
C ALA A 63 -17.57 -23.36 -2.38
N LEU A 64 -17.41 -22.10 -2.80
CA LEU A 64 -18.49 -21.11 -2.78
C LEU A 64 -19.68 -21.51 -3.67
N LEU A 65 -19.45 -22.17 -4.80
CA LEU A 65 -20.52 -22.68 -5.67
C LEU A 65 -21.27 -23.88 -5.09
N LEU A 66 -20.58 -24.71 -4.30
CA LEU A 66 -21.14 -25.96 -3.74
C LEU A 66 -21.70 -25.78 -2.32
N ALA A 67 -21.33 -24.71 -1.64
CA ALA A 67 -21.70 -24.48 -0.25
C ALA A 67 -23.21 -24.32 -0.07
N SER A 68 -23.71 -24.94 0.99
CA SER A 68 -25.08 -24.78 1.49
C SER A 68 -25.08 -23.98 2.78
N SER A 69 -26.25 -23.49 3.16
CA SER A 69 -26.40 -22.73 4.41
C SER A 69 -26.01 -23.55 5.62
N GLY A 70 -25.18 -22.98 6.50
CA GLY A 70 -24.61 -23.65 7.67
C GLY A 70 -23.24 -24.28 7.42
N ASP A 71 -22.80 -24.41 6.16
CA ASP A 71 -21.49 -24.98 5.85
C ASP A 71 -20.33 -24.09 6.37
N ILE A 72 -19.19 -24.72 6.60
CA ILE A 72 -17.95 -24.06 7.03
C ILE A 72 -16.88 -24.33 5.98
N ILE A 73 -16.36 -23.28 5.36
CA ILE A 73 -15.21 -23.34 4.47
C ILE A 73 -13.95 -23.09 5.30
N THR A 74 -13.02 -24.03 5.27
CA THR A 74 -11.70 -23.96 5.94
C THR A 74 -10.60 -24.20 4.91
N PHE A 75 -9.34 -23.95 5.29
CA PHE A 75 -8.19 -24.08 4.40
C PHE A 75 -7.22 -25.11 4.94
N ASP A 76 -6.74 -26.01 4.08
CA ASP A 76 -5.76 -27.03 4.47
C ASP A 76 -4.44 -26.36 4.90
N PRO A 77 -3.99 -26.49 6.15
CA PRO A 77 -2.74 -25.87 6.63
C PRO A 77 -1.48 -26.41 5.92
N ALA A 78 -1.55 -27.59 5.27
CA ALA A 78 -0.46 -28.08 4.44
C ALA A 78 -0.30 -27.27 3.15
N ILE A 79 -1.40 -26.71 2.63
CA ILE A 79 -1.43 -25.85 1.43
C ILE A 79 -1.35 -24.37 1.80
N PHE A 80 -1.88 -23.98 2.96
CA PHE A 80 -1.91 -22.60 3.47
C PHE A 80 -1.27 -22.53 4.86
N PRO A 81 0.07 -22.69 4.97
CA PRO A 81 0.75 -22.68 6.26
C PRO A 81 0.49 -21.38 7.04
N PRO A 82 0.11 -21.44 8.33
CA PRO A 82 -0.22 -20.23 9.11
C PRO A 82 0.89 -19.19 9.13
N ALA A 83 2.14 -19.64 9.31
CA ALA A 83 3.30 -18.75 9.41
C ALA A 83 3.81 -18.25 8.05
N VAL A 84 3.38 -18.85 6.93
CA VAL A 84 3.84 -18.50 5.58
C VAL A 84 2.61 -18.43 4.67
N PRO A 85 1.95 -17.26 4.61
CA PRO A 85 0.71 -17.11 3.85
C PRO A 85 0.87 -17.43 2.37
N MET A 86 -0.13 -18.12 1.81
CA MET A 86 -0.19 -18.50 0.41
C MET A 86 -1.29 -17.74 -0.33
N THR A 87 -0.99 -17.34 -1.55
CA THR A 87 -1.84 -16.45 -2.35
C THR A 87 -2.72 -17.21 -3.33
N ILE A 88 -4.01 -16.87 -3.35
CA ILE A 88 -4.97 -17.20 -4.39
C ILE A 88 -5.16 -15.93 -5.24
N TYR A 89 -4.68 -15.98 -6.48
CA TYR A 89 -4.85 -14.89 -7.44
C TYR A 89 -6.24 -14.96 -8.07
N ILE A 90 -7.08 -13.96 -7.83
CA ILE A 90 -8.45 -13.91 -8.30
C ILE A 90 -8.51 -13.15 -9.63
N ALA A 91 -8.73 -13.86 -10.74
CA ALA A 91 -8.78 -13.26 -12.07
C ALA A 91 -10.19 -12.78 -12.44
N MET A 92 -11.21 -13.46 -11.91
CA MET A 92 -12.63 -13.15 -12.15
C MET A 92 -13.38 -13.03 -10.81
N PRO A 93 -14.51 -12.31 -10.73
CA PRO A 93 -15.29 -12.22 -9.50
C PRO A 93 -15.61 -13.57 -8.89
N LEU A 94 -15.36 -13.73 -7.60
CA LEU A 94 -15.77 -14.92 -6.85
C LEU A 94 -17.31 -15.01 -6.81
N PRO A 95 -17.89 -16.22 -6.73
CA PRO A 95 -19.33 -16.39 -6.59
C PRO A 95 -19.89 -15.60 -5.42
N VAL A 96 -21.03 -14.94 -5.63
CA VAL A 96 -21.73 -14.18 -4.58
C VAL A 96 -22.26 -15.15 -3.53
N ILE A 97 -22.07 -14.81 -2.25
CA ILE A 97 -22.58 -15.57 -1.11
C ILE A 97 -24.07 -15.25 -0.94
N THR A 98 -24.93 -16.20 -1.34
CA THR A 98 -26.40 -16.06 -1.32
C THR A 98 -27.10 -17.07 -0.41
N GLN A 99 -26.39 -18.09 0.07
CA GLN A 99 -26.94 -19.22 0.84
C GLN A 99 -27.27 -18.86 2.30
N GLY A 100 -26.58 -17.89 2.90
CA GLY A 100 -26.71 -17.48 4.31
C GLY A 100 -26.13 -18.48 5.30
N ASN A 101 -25.80 -18.03 6.50
CA ASN A 101 -25.16 -18.85 7.55
C ASN A 101 -23.90 -19.59 7.07
N LEU A 102 -23.18 -19.06 6.08
CA LEU A 102 -21.90 -19.62 5.64
C LEU A 102 -20.79 -19.09 6.54
N THR A 103 -19.91 -19.97 7.02
CA THR A 103 -18.65 -19.54 7.65
C THR A 103 -17.49 -19.74 6.68
N ILE A 104 -16.64 -18.73 6.50
CA ILE A 104 -15.31 -18.85 5.89
C ILE A 104 -14.30 -18.57 6.99
N ASP A 105 -13.58 -19.61 7.41
CA ASP A 105 -12.65 -19.58 8.53
C ASP A 105 -11.22 -19.89 8.07
N ALA A 106 -10.42 -18.83 7.97
CA ALA A 106 -8.98 -18.89 7.75
C ALA A 106 -8.18 -18.59 9.04
N SER A 107 -8.80 -18.60 10.22
CA SER A 107 -8.11 -18.26 11.49
C SER A 107 -6.93 -19.16 11.82
N ASN A 108 -6.86 -20.34 11.22
CA ASN A 108 -5.79 -21.33 11.37
C ASN A 108 -5.00 -21.59 10.08
N ALA A 109 -5.03 -20.67 9.12
CA ALA A 109 -4.35 -20.81 7.84
C ALA A 109 -3.83 -19.46 7.33
N GLY A 110 -2.69 -19.48 6.65
CA GLY A 110 -2.13 -18.28 6.03
C GLY A 110 -2.73 -18.08 4.64
N VAL A 111 -3.83 -17.35 4.52
CA VAL A 111 -4.57 -17.19 3.26
C VAL A 111 -4.54 -15.74 2.78
N VAL A 112 -4.08 -15.54 1.55
CA VAL A 112 -4.15 -14.26 0.83
C VAL A 112 -5.06 -14.40 -0.37
N LEU A 113 -6.10 -13.57 -0.45
CA LEU A 113 -6.87 -13.33 -1.67
C LEU A 113 -6.32 -12.06 -2.33
N ASP A 114 -5.77 -12.21 -3.53
CA ASP A 114 -5.16 -11.10 -4.26
C ASP A 114 -5.90 -10.83 -5.58
N GLY A 115 -6.48 -9.64 -5.68
CA GLY A 115 -7.23 -9.16 -6.84
C GLY A 115 -6.38 -8.48 -7.91
N VAL A 116 -5.05 -8.49 -7.82
CA VAL A 116 -4.16 -7.81 -8.79
C VAL A 116 -4.34 -8.31 -10.23
N SER A 117 -4.81 -9.55 -10.40
CA SER A 117 -5.08 -10.16 -11.71
C SER A 117 -6.55 -10.00 -12.16
N ALA A 118 -7.38 -9.30 -11.39
CA ALA A 118 -8.81 -9.16 -11.68
C ALA A 118 -9.02 -8.31 -12.93
N VAL A 119 -9.71 -8.88 -13.93
CA VAL A 119 -9.93 -8.20 -15.22
C VAL A 119 -11.15 -7.27 -15.22
N ILE A 120 -12.03 -7.37 -14.22
CA ILE A 120 -13.24 -6.56 -14.10
C ILE A 120 -13.05 -5.52 -13.01
N SER A 121 -13.22 -4.23 -13.34
CA SER A 121 -12.99 -3.11 -12.41
C SER A 121 -13.92 -3.09 -11.20
N THR A 122 -15.05 -3.78 -11.25
CA THR A 122 -16.02 -3.90 -10.16
C THR A 122 -15.84 -5.16 -9.31
N THR A 123 -14.74 -5.89 -9.48
CA THR A 123 -14.47 -7.13 -8.74
C THR A 123 -14.23 -6.82 -7.26
N ASP A 124 -15.16 -7.26 -6.40
CA ASP A 124 -14.96 -7.31 -4.96
C ASP A 124 -14.16 -8.58 -4.58
N GLY A 125 -13.44 -8.54 -3.46
CA GLY A 125 -12.79 -9.74 -2.91
C GLY A 125 -13.81 -10.80 -2.51
N LEU A 126 -14.82 -10.43 -1.71
CA LEU A 126 -16.00 -11.26 -1.44
C LEU A 126 -17.26 -10.40 -1.50
N ALA A 127 -18.31 -10.93 -2.13
CA ALA A 127 -19.62 -10.31 -2.20
C ALA A 127 -20.65 -11.15 -1.42
N ILE A 128 -21.37 -10.50 -0.50
CA ILE A 128 -22.34 -11.11 0.42
C ILE A 128 -23.71 -10.46 0.23
N GLU A 129 -24.70 -11.29 -0.06
CA GLU A 129 -26.09 -10.87 -0.30
C GLU A 129 -27.09 -11.69 0.52
N SER A 130 -26.62 -12.36 1.58
CA SER A 130 -27.44 -13.17 2.47
C SER A 130 -27.09 -12.93 3.94
N ASP A 131 -27.92 -13.44 4.84
CA ASP A 131 -27.79 -13.19 6.28
C ASP A 131 -26.89 -14.20 6.99
N GLY A 132 -26.38 -13.82 8.16
CA GLY A 132 -25.80 -14.76 9.13
C GLY A 132 -24.43 -15.32 8.75
N ASN A 133 -23.75 -14.78 7.74
CA ASN A 133 -22.45 -15.29 7.33
C ASN A 133 -21.33 -14.80 8.25
N VAL A 134 -20.25 -15.59 8.34
CA VAL A 134 -19.07 -15.26 9.15
C VAL A 134 -17.82 -15.36 8.30
N ILE A 135 -17.02 -14.30 8.22
CA ILE A 135 -15.78 -14.25 7.43
C ILE A 135 -14.61 -13.85 8.33
N MET A 136 -13.63 -14.73 8.51
CA MET A 136 -12.52 -14.50 9.46
C MET A 136 -11.16 -15.02 8.96
N GLY A 137 -10.08 -14.38 9.42
CA GLY A 137 -8.69 -14.82 9.20
C GLY A 137 -8.11 -14.59 7.80
N LEU A 138 -8.80 -13.88 6.90
CA LEU A 138 -8.34 -13.67 5.53
C LEU A 138 -7.48 -12.40 5.39
N GLN A 139 -6.50 -12.44 4.50
CA GLN A 139 -5.88 -11.24 3.92
C GLN A 139 -6.49 -10.99 2.54
N ILE A 140 -7.02 -9.79 2.29
CA ILE A 140 -7.76 -9.43 1.08
C ILE A 140 -7.16 -8.14 0.51
N LEU A 141 -6.46 -8.25 -0.62
CA LEU A 141 -5.70 -7.14 -1.20
C LEU A 141 -5.80 -6.99 -2.71
N HIS A 142 -5.49 -5.78 -3.18
CA HIS A 142 -5.42 -5.38 -4.58
C HIS A 142 -6.70 -5.61 -5.41
N PHE A 143 -7.87 -5.71 -4.77
CA PHE A 143 -9.11 -5.77 -5.54
C PHE A 143 -9.41 -4.41 -6.18
N PRO A 144 -9.86 -4.39 -7.45
CA PRO A 144 -10.18 -3.15 -8.16
C PRO A 144 -11.47 -2.48 -7.65
N HIS A 145 -12.21 -3.15 -6.76
CA HIS A 145 -13.34 -2.59 -6.03
C HIS A 145 -13.18 -2.84 -4.52
N ASN A 146 -14.20 -3.29 -3.79
CA ASN A 146 -14.11 -3.43 -2.33
C ASN A 146 -13.40 -4.73 -1.92
N GLY A 147 -12.81 -4.77 -0.73
CA GLY A 147 -12.31 -6.04 -0.18
C GLY A 147 -13.46 -7.00 0.12
N ILE A 148 -14.42 -6.57 0.95
CA ILE A 148 -15.67 -7.29 1.21
C ILE A 148 -16.85 -6.34 1.00
N ARG A 149 -17.85 -6.77 0.23
CA ARG A 149 -19.12 -6.06 0.07
C ARG A 149 -20.26 -6.86 0.71
N ILE A 150 -21.05 -6.21 1.55
CA ILE A 150 -22.34 -6.69 2.06
C ILE A 150 -23.44 -5.81 1.46
N SER A 151 -24.45 -6.41 0.84
CA SER A 151 -25.50 -5.66 0.14
C SER A 151 -26.85 -6.37 0.14
N ASN A 152 -27.84 -5.81 -0.57
CA ASN A 152 -29.21 -6.36 -0.68
C ASN A 152 -29.93 -6.54 0.66
N GLY A 153 -29.61 -5.71 1.67
CA GLY A 153 -30.26 -5.78 2.98
C GLY A 153 -29.69 -6.89 3.88
N ALA A 154 -28.62 -7.56 3.46
CA ALA A 154 -27.98 -8.62 4.21
C ALA A 154 -27.60 -8.17 5.63
N SER A 155 -28.01 -8.98 6.60
CA SER A 155 -28.02 -8.67 8.02
C SER A 155 -27.39 -9.80 8.84
N LEU A 156 -27.02 -9.52 10.10
CA LEU A 156 -26.45 -10.51 11.01
C LEU A 156 -25.13 -11.15 10.51
N ASN A 157 -24.41 -10.51 9.60
CA ASN A 157 -23.11 -10.99 9.16
C ASN A 157 -22.02 -10.54 10.12
N GLN A 158 -21.04 -11.40 10.36
CA GLN A 158 -19.84 -11.09 11.14
C GLN A 158 -18.61 -11.09 10.24
N ILE A 159 -17.90 -9.97 10.19
CA ILE A 159 -16.61 -9.86 9.50
C ILE A 159 -15.53 -9.65 10.55
N GLY A 160 -14.64 -10.63 10.66
CA GLY A 160 -13.56 -10.71 11.63
C GLY A 160 -13.99 -11.29 12.98
N GLY A 161 -13.15 -11.16 13.99
CA GLY A 161 -13.35 -11.76 15.30
C GLY A 161 -12.21 -11.44 16.27
N ASP A 162 -11.94 -12.35 17.21
CA ASP A 162 -10.84 -12.21 18.14
C ASP A 162 -9.49 -12.52 17.46
N ARG A 163 -8.62 -11.51 17.41
CA ARG A 163 -7.29 -11.58 16.80
C ARG A 163 -6.33 -12.50 17.55
N THR A 164 -6.66 -12.86 18.79
CA THR A 164 -5.87 -13.78 19.62
C THR A 164 -6.31 -15.24 19.47
N THR A 165 -7.43 -15.48 18.78
CA THR A 165 -7.95 -16.82 18.53
C THR A 165 -7.52 -17.32 17.15
N GLY A 166 -6.88 -18.49 17.11
CA GLY A 166 -6.36 -19.11 15.89
C GLY A 166 -4.84 -19.09 15.80
N THR A 167 -4.29 -19.81 14.82
CA THR A 167 -2.84 -19.95 14.62
C THR A 167 -2.27 -19.05 13.51
N ALA A 168 -3.13 -18.44 12.70
CA ALA A 168 -2.71 -17.44 11.70
C ALA A 168 -2.22 -16.15 12.39
N PRO A 169 -1.32 -15.35 11.77
CA PRO A 169 -0.74 -14.14 12.36
C PRO A 169 -1.75 -13.10 12.84
N ASN A 170 -2.98 -13.15 12.34
CA ASN A 170 -4.05 -12.21 12.65
C ASN A 170 -5.24 -12.85 13.41
N GLY A 171 -5.11 -14.13 13.79
CA GLY A 171 -6.20 -14.92 14.37
C GLY A 171 -7.47 -14.86 13.50
N GLN A 172 -8.62 -14.59 14.13
CA GLN A 172 -9.89 -14.41 13.41
C GLN A 172 -10.03 -13.04 12.73
N GLY A 173 -9.12 -12.09 12.97
CA GLY A 173 -9.16 -10.79 12.29
C GLY A 173 -8.88 -10.94 10.80
N ASN A 174 -9.54 -10.14 9.96
CA ASN A 174 -9.12 -10.02 8.55
C ASN A 174 -8.14 -8.85 8.37
N ILE A 175 -7.38 -8.86 7.29
CA ILE A 175 -6.56 -7.73 6.82
C ILE A 175 -7.08 -7.32 5.44
N LEU A 176 -7.61 -6.12 5.30
CA LEU A 176 -8.17 -5.61 4.05
C LEU A 176 -7.42 -4.36 3.61
N THR A 177 -6.58 -4.50 2.60
CA THR A 177 -5.60 -3.46 2.24
C THR A 177 -5.40 -3.34 0.76
N ARG A 178 -4.99 -2.16 0.30
CA ARG A 178 -4.71 -1.88 -1.12
C ARG A 178 -5.85 -2.24 -2.08
N ASN A 179 -7.09 -2.31 -1.60
CA ASN A 179 -8.28 -2.40 -2.45
C ASN A 179 -8.61 -0.99 -2.96
N HIS A 180 -9.03 -0.86 -4.22
CA HIS A 180 -9.34 0.45 -4.82
C HIS A 180 -10.66 1.05 -4.28
N GLY A 181 -11.59 0.19 -3.86
CA GLY A 181 -12.81 0.55 -3.15
C GLY A 181 -12.61 0.56 -1.62
N ALA A 182 -13.70 0.43 -0.87
CA ALA A 182 -13.60 0.30 0.58
C ALA A 182 -13.01 -1.06 0.97
N GLY A 183 -12.32 -1.14 2.11
CA GLY A 183 -11.95 -2.45 2.66
C GLY A 183 -13.20 -3.30 2.93
N ILE A 184 -14.16 -2.74 3.67
CA ILE A 184 -15.49 -3.33 3.86
C ILE A 184 -16.56 -2.30 3.49
N LYS A 185 -17.48 -2.67 2.61
CA LYS A 185 -18.61 -1.84 2.19
C LYS A 185 -19.92 -2.51 2.56
N ILE A 186 -20.76 -1.83 3.34
CA ILE A 186 -22.12 -2.29 3.68
C ILE A 186 -23.12 -1.34 3.02
N THR A 187 -24.00 -1.87 2.16
CA THR A 187 -25.01 -1.08 1.44
C THR A 187 -26.39 -1.74 1.52
N GLY A 188 -27.42 -0.97 1.18
CA GLY A 188 -28.83 -1.39 1.25
C GLY A 188 -29.50 -0.86 2.52
N GLY A 189 -30.62 -0.16 2.38
CA GLY A 189 -31.30 0.55 3.47
C GLY A 189 -31.88 -0.35 4.58
N ALA A 190 -31.87 -1.68 4.38
CA ALA A 190 -32.36 -2.67 5.35
C ALA A 190 -31.23 -3.49 6.01
N SER A 191 -29.96 -3.26 5.66
CA SER A 191 -28.83 -4.00 6.23
C SER A 191 -28.65 -3.64 7.70
N ALA A 192 -28.89 -4.58 8.60
CA ALA A 192 -28.88 -4.37 10.05
C ALA A 192 -28.05 -5.43 10.79
N SER A 193 -27.60 -5.07 12.00
CA SER A 193 -26.95 -6.01 12.92
C SER A 193 -25.72 -6.74 12.36
N ASN A 194 -25.04 -6.15 11.37
CA ASN A 194 -23.76 -6.66 10.89
C ASN A 194 -22.65 -6.24 11.86
N THR A 195 -21.78 -7.18 12.24
CA THR A 195 -20.69 -6.96 13.20
C THR A 195 -19.36 -6.94 12.48
N ILE A 196 -18.59 -5.87 12.66
CA ILE A 196 -17.23 -5.74 12.11
C ILE A 196 -16.28 -5.65 13.30
N GLN A 197 -15.47 -6.68 13.53
CA GLN A 197 -14.61 -6.77 14.71
C GLN A 197 -13.22 -7.31 14.36
N GLY A 198 -12.18 -6.74 14.97
CA GLY A 198 -10.81 -7.28 14.89
C GLY A 198 -10.12 -7.19 13.53
N ASN A 199 -10.71 -6.50 12.55
CA ASN A 199 -10.13 -6.31 11.22
C ASN A 199 -9.10 -5.18 11.21
N LEU A 200 -8.04 -5.35 10.41
CA LEU A 200 -7.16 -4.27 9.98
C LEU A 200 -7.60 -3.80 8.60
N ILE A 201 -7.96 -2.52 8.46
CA ILE A 201 -8.50 -1.97 7.21
C ILE A 201 -7.65 -0.77 6.80
N GLY A 202 -7.17 -0.77 5.55
CA GLY A 202 -6.33 0.32 5.01
C GLY A 202 -4.86 0.28 5.47
N LEU A 203 -4.45 -0.79 6.14
CA LEU A 203 -3.07 -1.04 6.58
C LEU A 203 -2.48 -2.18 5.74
N ASP A 204 -1.25 -2.08 5.23
CA ASP A 204 -0.52 -3.18 4.60
C ASP A 204 -0.49 -4.45 5.47
N THR A 205 -0.03 -5.56 4.89
CA THR A 205 -0.02 -6.90 5.51
C THR A 205 0.77 -7.01 6.82
N ASN A 206 1.50 -5.95 7.21
CA ASN A 206 2.24 -5.83 8.47
C ASN A 206 1.64 -4.77 9.43
N GLY A 207 0.47 -4.20 9.11
CA GLY A 207 -0.15 -3.14 9.91
C GLY A 207 0.38 -1.73 9.63
N GLY A 208 1.21 -1.52 8.60
CA GLY A 208 1.71 -0.21 8.17
C GLY A 208 0.73 0.49 7.23
N VAL A 209 0.49 1.79 7.40
CA VAL A 209 -0.33 2.56 6.44
C VAL A 209 0.36 2.54 5.06
N TYR A 210 -0.40 2.34 3.97
CA TYR A 210 0.14 2.56 2.62
C TYR A 210 0.45 4.04 2.45
N LEU A 211 1.74 4.37 2.44
CA LEU A 211 2.22 5.71 2.23
C LEU A 211 2.94 5.73 0.92
N ARG A 212 2.34 6.38 -0.09
CA ARG A 212 3.08 6.74 -1.29
C ARG A 212 4.24 7.62 -0.83
N THR A 213 5.44 7.08 -0.91
CA THR A 213 6.67 7.82 -0.64
C THR A 213 6.93 8.73 -1.83
N TYR A 214 6.98 10.04 -1.57
CA TYR A 214 7.41 11.01 -2.57
C TYR A 214 8.92 11.16 -2.60
N GLU A 215 9.54 11.09 -1.42
CA GLU A 215 10.96 11.42 -1.25
C GLU A 215 11.63 10.45 -0.28
N LEU A 216 12.89 10.11 -0.56
CA LEU A 216 13.75 9.33 0.33
C LEU A 216 15.10 10.02 0.45
N GLN A 217 15.42 10.49 1.65
CA GLN A 217 16.69 11.13 1.97
C GLN A 217 17.54 10.26 2.87
N VAL A 218 18.82 10.17 2.53
CA VAL A 218 19.82 9.37 3.24
C VAL A 218 20.71 10.31 4.03
N SER A 219 20.99 10.01 5.30
CA SER A 219 21.96 10.79 6.07
C SER A 219 23.35 10.75 5.43
N HIS A 220 24.10 11.84 5.51
CA HIS A 220 25.48 11.89 5.03
C HIS A 220 26.38 10.84 5.73
N ASN A 221 26.02 10.43 6.94
CA ASN A 221 26.73 9.43 7.76
C ASN A 221 26.04 8.07 7.79
N PHE A 222 25.24 7.74 6.76
CA PHE A 222 24.43 6.52 6.71
C PHE A 222 25.17 5.23 7.08
N GLY A 223 26.43 5.08 6.65
CA GLY A 223 27.24 3.91 6.97
C GLY A 223 27.50 3.70 8.47
N ALA A 224 27.38 4.75 9.28
CA ALA A 224 27.55 4.70 10.73
C ALA A 224 26.22 4.73 11.49
N ASP A 225 25.23 5.52 11.04
CA ASP A 225 23.99 5.77 11.78
C ASP A 225 22.75 5.05 11.23
N GLY A 226 22.85 4.42 10.04
CA GLY A 226 21.74 3.75 9.36
C GLY A 226 20.53 4.64 9.11
N THR A 227 20.68 5.97 9.11
CA THR A 227 19.57 6.92 9.15
C THR A 227 19.04 7.28 7.75
N LEU A 228 17.73 7.15 7.57
CA LEU A 228 17.01 7.69 6.42
C LEU A 228 15.72 8.38 6.86
N PHE A 229 15.22 9.24 5.98
CA PHE A 229 13.92 9.89 6.10
C PHE A 229 13.09 9.67 4.84
N ALA A 230 11.79 9.42 5.02
CA ALA A 230 10.85 9.23 3.94
C ALA A 230 9.72 10.26 4.04
N GLY A 231 9.54 11.05 2.98
CA GLY A 231 8.42 11.98 2.81
C GLY A 231 7.25 11.26 2.16
N THR A 232 6.04 11.46 2.69
CA THR A 232 4.87 10.67 2.27
C THR A 232 3.72 11.53 1.78
N GLU A 233 2.83 10.94 1.00
CA GLU A 233 1.71 11.67 0.38
C GLU A 233 0.68 12.19 1.39
N ILE A 234 0.46 11.49 2.50
CA ILE A 234 -0.61 11.85 3.46
C ILE A 234 -0.24 11.69 4.94
N SER A 235 1.00 11.33 5.29
CA SER A 235 1.36 11.06 6.69
C SER A 235 2.71 11.65 7.10
N GLY A 236 3.08 12.77 6.50
CA GLY A 236 4.27 13.52 6.89
C GLY A 236 5.57 12.74 6.66
N VAL A 237 6.46 12.78 7.65
CA VAL A 237 7.82 12.21 7.60
C VAL A 237 7.93 10.96 8.46
N PHE A 238 8.60 9.95 7.91
CA PHE A 238 9.05 8.75 8.63
C PHE A 238 10.57 8.74 8.70
N ARG A 239 11.11 8.24 9.81
CA ARG A 239 12.54 8.07 10.04
C ARG A 239 12.87 6.61 10.31
N THR A 240 14.03 6.17 9.84
CA THR A 240 14.69 4.94 10.27
C THR A 240 16.09 5.26 10.76
N THR A 241 16.64 4.43 11.64
CA THR A 241 18.03 4.46 12.13
C THR A 241 18.70 3.09 12.02
N ASN A 242 18.08 2.17 11.28
CA ASN A 242 18.53 0.78 11.14
C ASN A 242 18.50 0.31 9.68
N GLY A 243 18.83 1.22 8.76
CA GLY A 243 18.95 0.90 7.34
C GLY A 243 17.62 0.59 6.66
N GLY A 244 16.50 1.10 7.19
CA GLY A 244 15.16 0.87 6.62
C GLY A 244 14.50 -0.42 7.07
N SER A 245 15.08 -1.15 8.03
CA SER A 245 14.47 -2.37 8.60
C SER A 245 13.18 -2.07 9.36
N SER A 246 13.10 -0.90 10.00
CA SER A 246 11.87 -0.37 10.59
C SER A 246 11.82 1.15 10.49
N TRP A 247 10.59 1.69 10.46
CA TRP A 247 10.33 3.13 10.32
C TRP A 247 9.44 3.63 11.45
N THR A 248 9.66 4.87 11.89
CA THR A 248 8.87 5.55 12.92
C THR A 248 8.41 6.90 12.38
N ALA A 249 7.13 7.23 12.58
CA ALA A 249 6.60 8.53 12.22
C ALA A 249 7.22 9.61 13.14
N VAL A 250 7.71 10.70 12.54
CA VAL A 250 8.39 11.80 13.23
C VAL A 250 7.68 13.11 12.90
N ASN A 251 6.45 13.28 13.41
CA ASN A 251 5.48 14.28 12.93
C ASN A 251 4.98 15.26 14.01
N ALA A 252 5.62 15.34 15.19
CA ALA A 252 5.12 16.24 16.22
C ALA A 252 5.21 17.70 15.75
N GLY A 253 4.09 18.44 15.82
CA GLY A 253 4.02 19.81 15.30
C GLY A 253 4.10 19.94 13.77
N MET A 254 4.07 18.83 13.01
CA MET A 254 4.17 18.85 11.55
C MET A 254 2.99 19.62 10.92
N PRO A 255 3.25 20.72 10.16
CA PRO A 255 2.20 21.49 9.51
C PRO A 255 1.82 20.93 8.13
N LEU A 256 2.55 19.95 7.61
CA LEU A 256 2.38 19.37 6.28
C LEU A 256 1.75 17.97 6.37
N THR A 257 0.73 17.71 5.55
CA THR A 257 0.18 16.35 5.39
C THR A 257 0.94 15.57 4.33
N ALA A 258 1.26 16.23 3.21
CA ALA A 258 2.05 15.72 2.11
C ALA A 258 3.46 16.31 2.14
N VAL A 259 4.48 15.45 2.11
CA VAL A 259 5.89 15.84 2.08
C VAL A 259 6.48 15.37 0.75
N GLN A 260 6.73 16.33 -0.14
CA GLN A 260 7.25 16.11 -1.49
C GLN A 260 8.77 16.20 -1.57
N ALA A 261 9.39 16.95 -0.65
CA ALA A 261 10.83 17.07 -0.55
C ALA A 261 11.30 17.07 0.90
N ILE A 262 12.48 16.51 1.12
CA ILE A 262 13.19 16.54 2.40
C ILE A 262 14.62 17.00 2.08
N ALA A 263 15.17 17.87 2.92
CA ALA A 263 16.56 18.30 2.81
C ALA A 263 17.23 18.27 4.18
N LEU A 264 18.35 17.56 4.28
CA LEU A 264 19.17 17.48 5.48
C LEU A 264 20.23 18.59 5.43
N SER A 265 20.54 19.21 6.57
CA SER A 265 21.71 20.06 6.64
C SER A 265 22.98 19.24 6.34
N PRO A 266 24.04 19.82 5.75
CA PRO A 266 25.33 19.16 5.63
C PRO A 266 25.92 18.74 6.99
N GLY A 267 25.55 19.47 8.05
CA GLY A 267 25.94 19.21 9.45
C GLY A 267 24.99 18.31 10.23
N PHE A 268 24.05 17.61 9.57
CA PHE A 268 22.93 16.91 10.22
C PHE A 268 23.35 15.99 11.37
N ALA A 269 24.50 15.31 11.25
CA ALA A 269 25.00 14.42 12.29
C ALA A 269 25.32 15.12 13.63
N GLY A 270 25.49 16.45 13.63
CA GLY A 270 25.74 17.24 14.83
C GLY A 270 24.61 18.21 15.18
N ASP A 271 23.94 18.80 14.19
CA ASP A 271 22.89 19.82 14.41
C ASP A 271 21.46 19.27 14.32
N GLU A 272 21.29 18.02 13.86
CA GLU A 272 20.02 17.34 13.59
C GLU A 272 19.00 18.18 12.81
N THR A 273 19.48 19.14 12.00
CA THR A 273 18.65 20.09 11.28
C THR A 273 18.23 19.53 9.93
N LEU A 274 16.92 19.51 9.71
CA LEU A 274 16.32 19.07 8.46
C LEU A 274 15.07 19.87 8.13
N PHE A 275 14.72 19.85 6.86
CA PHE A 275 13.58 20.54 6.31
C PHE A 275 12.70 19.56 5.56
N ALA A 276 11.40 19.80 5.61
CA ALA A 276 10.39 19.10 4.83
C ALA A 276 9.59 20.13 4.05
N ALA A 277 9.24 19.82 2.81
CA ALA A 277 8.49 20.72 1.96
C ALA A 277 7.42 19.98 1.16
N GLY A 278 6.36 20.69 0.81
CA GLY A 278 5.24 20.16 0.04
C GLY A 278 4.13 21.19 -0.10
N PRO A 279 2.90 20.75 -0.46
CA PRO A 279 1.72 21.59 -0.39
C PRO A 279 1.51 22.10 1.03
N GLY A 280 1.66 23.41 1.23
CA GLY A 280 1.61 24.05 2.56
C GLY A 280 2.89 24.78 2.96
N GLY A 281 3.96 24.61 2.19
CA GLY A 281 5.21 25.36 2.31
C GLY A 281 6.35 24.52 2.84
N VAL A 282 7.19 25.12 3.67
CA VAL A 282 8.38 24.51 4.29
C VAL A 282 8.18 24.41 5.80
N ALA A 283 8.57 23.26 6.35
CA ALA A 283 8.69 23.00 7.78
C ALA A 283 10.15 22.69 8.12
N ARG A 284 10.59 23.13 9.30
CA ARG A 284 11.95 22.91 9.82
C ARG A 284 11.88 22.13 11.13
N SER A 285 12.83 21.22 11.31
CA SER A 285 13.15 20.57 12.59
C SER A 285 14.63 20.77 12.89
N THR A 286 14.98 20.85 14.17
CA THR A 286 16.35 20.99 14.69
C THR A 286 16.66 19.93 15.75
N ASP A 287 15.91 18.83 15.72
CA ASP A 287 15.93 17.73 16.69
C ASP A 287 15.67 16.38 15.98
N GLY A 288 16.10 16.27 14.72
CA GLY A 288 16.09 15.01 13.98
C GLY A 288 14.68 14.51 13.62
N GLY A 289 13.73 15.42 13.50
CA GLY A 289 12.30 15.16 13.26
C GLY A 289 11.47 15.06 14.53
N GLY A 290 12.06 15.25 15.71
CA GLY A 290 11.35 15.22 16.99
C GLY A 290 10.18 16.22 17.05
N SER A 291 10.37 17.43 16.54
CA SER A 291 9.36 18.47 16.43
C SER A 291 9.58 19.37 15.21
N TRP A 292 8.49 19.87 14.64
CA TRP A 292 8.50 20.67 13.42
C TRP A 292 7.86 22.05 13.63
N THR A 293 8.39 23.05 12.93
CA THR A 293 7.85 24.42 12.89
C THR A 293 7.71 24.88 11.44
N ALA A 294 6.59 25.51 11.09
CA ALA A 294 6.40 26.11 9.77
C ALA A 294 7.30 27.34 9.59
N VAL A 295 8.03 27.42 8.47
CA VAL A 295 9.01 28.47 8.19
C VAL A 295 8.71 29.12 6.83
N ASN A 296 7.58 29.84 6.76
CA ASN A 296 6.94 30.28 5.50
C ASN A 296 6.84 31.80 5.32
N SER A 297 7.52 32.61 6.14
CA SER A 297 7.43 34.08 6.04
C SER A 297 8.01 34.56 4.71
N GLY A 298 7.26 35.32 3.92
CA GLY A 298 7.70 35.78 2.59
C GLY A 298 7.62 34.72 1.47
N LEU A 299 7.32 33.45 1.79
CA LEU A 299 7.08 32.40 0.79
C LEU A 299 5.66 32.53 0.25
N THR A 300 5.50 33.35 -0.80
CA THR A 300 4.18 33.71 -1.34
C THR A 300 3.54 32.58 -2.14
N ASP A 301 4.32 31.60 -2.61
CA ASP A 301 3.83 30.36 -3.20
C ASP A 301 4.26 29.15 -2.35
N ARG A 302 3.27 28.52 -1.71
CA ARG A 302 3.46 27.40 -0.78
C ARG A 302 3.35 26.03 -1.44
N GLN A 303 3.28 25.97 -2.76
CA GLN A 303 3.29 24.70 -3.49
C GLN A 303 4.75 24.33 -3.83
N VAL A 304 5.50 23.95 -2.80
CA VAL A 304 6.94 23.63 -2.90
C VAL A 304 7.11 22.19 -3.37
N ARG A 305 7.84 22.01 -4.47
CA ARG A 305 8.10 20.70 -5.09
C ARG A 305 9.46 20.12 -4.72
N ASP A 306 10.45 20.99 -4.55
CA ASP A 306 11.81 20.62 -4.20
C ASP A 306 12.46 21.68 -3.31
N LEU A 307 13.43 21.25 -2.50
CA LEU A 307 14.14 22.07 -1.53
C LEU A 307 15.62 21.68 -1.50
N VAL A 308 16.52 22.65 -1.69
CA VAL A 308 17.96 22.44 -1.59
C VAL A 308 18.58 23.33 -0.53
N VAL A 309 19.53 22.77 0.22
CA VAL A 309 20.25 23.43 1.31
C VAL A 309 21.70 23.68 0.88
N SER A 310 22.23 24.86 1.19
CA SER A 310 23.62 25.21 0.86
C SER A 310 24.61 24.20 1.45
N PRO A 311 25.66 23.79 0.71
CA PRO A 311 26.77 23.01 1.28
C PRO A 311 27.45 23.70 2.46
N HIS A 312 27.30 25.02 2.60
CA HIS A 312 27.85 25.83 3.69
C HIS A 312 26.77 26.37 4.64
N PHE A 313 25.65 25.65 4.74
CA PHE A 313 24.48 26.05 5.52
C PHE A 313 24.81 26.48 6.95
N ALA A 314 25.76 25.81 7.61
CA ALA A 314 26.19 26.16 8.97
C ALA A 314 26.64 27.63 9.11
N SER A 315 27.19 28.22 8.04
CA SER A 315 27.63 29.61 8.01
C SER A 315 26.68 30.57 7.30
N ASP A 316 26.06 30.16 6.19
CA ASP A 316 25.29 31.06 5.33
C ASP A 316 23.77 30.95 5.51
N GLN A 317 23.32 29.92 6.23
CA GLN A 317 21.91 29.59 6.47
C GLN A 317 21.05 29.64 5.19
N THR A 318 21.64 29.36 4.04
CA THR A 318 21.01 29.53 2.73
C THR A 318 20.31 28.26 2.26
N LEU A 319 19.09 28.42 1.76
CA LEU A 319 18.28 27.36 1.16
C LEU A 319 17.40 27.94 0.04
N PHE A 320 17.02 27.08 -0.89
CA PHE A 320 16.16 27.43 -2.02
C PHE A 320 14.97 26.48 -2.11
N ALA A 321 13.81 27.04 -2.44
CA ALA A 321 12.57 26.31 -2.67
C ALA A 321 12.13 26.46 -4.12
N ALA A 322 11.91 25.33 -4.80
CA ALA A 322 11.26 25.28 -6.10
C ALA A 322 9.75 25.23 -5.92
N THR A 323 9.04 26.17 -6.53
CA THR A 323 7.59 26.33 -6.42
C THR A 323 6.91 26.27 -7.79
N HIS A 324 5.58 26.45 -7.82
CA HIS A 324 4.83 26.50 -9.08
C HIS A 324 5.04 27.80 -9.86
N THR A 325 5.50 28.85 -9.19
CA THR A 325 5.67 30.20 -9.74
C THR A 325 7.13 30.61 -9.91
N GLY A 326 8.08 29.85 -9.36
CA GLY A 326 9.50 30.07 -9.55
C GLY A 326 10.35 29.48 -8.43
N VAL A 327 11.48 30.14 -8.16
CA VAL A 327 12.40 29.81 -7.06
C VAL A 327 12.30 30.90 -6.00
N PHE A 328 12.29 30.47 -4.73
CA PHE A 328 12.46 31.33 -3.57
C PHE A 328 13.77 31.00 -2.87
N ARG A 329 14.41 32.01 -2.29
CA ARG A 329 15.62 31.89 -1.49
C ARG A 329 15.37 32.36 -0.07
N SER A 330 15.92 31.64 0.89
CA SER A 330 16.12 32.10 2.26
C SER A 330 17.62 32.17 2.55
N ALA A 331 18.02 33.17 3.34
CA ALA A 331 19.40 33.38 3.81
C ALA A 331 19.49 33.36 5.35
N ASP A 332 18.43 32.89 6.02
CA ASP A 332 18.25 32.95 7.47
C ASP A 332 17.61 31.66 8.02
N GLY A 333 17.89 30.53 7.37
CA GLY A 333 17.49 29.20 7.84
C GLY A 333 15.99 28.94 7.70
N GLY A 334 15.34 29.62 6.77
CA GLY A 334 13.92 29.51 6.44
C GLY A 334 13.05 30.55 7.14
N SER A 335 13.63 31.38 8.01
CA SER A 335 12.89 32.36 8.80
C SER A 335 12.17 33.38 7.90
N SER A 336 12.79 33.76 6.78
CA SER A 336 12.19 34.57 5.73
C SER A 336 12.64 34.15 4.33
N TRP A 337 11.76 34.41 3.35
CA TRP A 337 11.96 34.05 1.95
C TRP A 337 11.76 35.25 1.03
N SER A 338 12.54 35.30 -0.04
CA SER A 338 12.37 36.24 -1.15
C SER A 338 12.40 35.50 -2.49
N ALA A 339 11.75 36.06 -3.51
CA ALA A 339 11.81 35.48 -4.86
C ALA A 339 13.24 35.57 -5.41
N ALA A 340 13.71 34.48 -6.02
CA ALA A 340 15.02 34.32 -6.66
C ALA A 340 14.84 33.72 -8.07
N SER A 341 13.91 34.32 -8.83
CA SER A 341 13.40 33.79 -10.11
C SER A 341 13.80 34.62 -11.33
N SER A 342 14.75 35.55 -11.18
CA SER A 342 15.22 36.39 -12.28
C SER A 342 15.65 35.54 -13.47
N GLY A 343 15.11 35.87 -14.65
CA GLY A 343 15.41 35.14 -15.90
C GLY A 343 14.63 33.82 -16.12
N LEU A 344 13.76 33.39 -15.19
CA LEU A 344 12.92 32.21 -15.38
C LEU A 344 11.57 32.54 -16.06
N PRO A 345 10.99 31.63 -16.85
CA PRO A 345 9.75 31.88 -17.61
C PRO A 345 8.45 31.84 -16.77
N GLY A 346 8.50 31.95 -15.44
CA GLY A 346 7.32 31.95 -14.56
C GLY A 346 6.50 30.65 -14.58
N GLN A 347 7.16 29.51 -14.77
CA GLN A 347 6.56 28.17 -14.82
C GLN A 347 6.98 27.35 -13.58
N PRO A 348 6.31 26.22 -13.29
CA PRO A 348 6.70 25.36 -12.18
C PRO A 348 8.13 24.86 -12.31
N VAL A 349 8.92 25.06 -11.26
CA VAL A 349 10.26 24.49 -11.12
C VAL A 349 10.11 23.09 -10.55
N ALA A 350 10.67 22.10 -11.23
CA ALA A 350 10.56 20.70 -10.85
C ALA A 350 11.63 20.29 -9.84
N GLU A 351 12.86 20.75 -10.03
CA GLU A 351 14.03 20.34 -9.23
C GLU A 351 15.08 21.44 -9.23
N LEU A 352 15.86 21.53 -8.15
CA LEU A 352 16.99 22.44 -7.97
C LEU A 352 18.27 21.65 -7.71
N ALA A 353 19.41 22.24 -8.09
CA ALA A 353 20.71 21.70 -7.70
C ALA A 353 21.72 22.83 -7.47
N LEU A 354 22.41 22.79 -6.33
CA LEU A 354 23.48 23.73 -6.01
C LEU A 354 24.84 23.17 -6.44
N SER A 355 25.73 24.05 -6.88
CA SER A 355 27.15 23.70 -7.03
C SER A 355 27.73 23.24 -5.69
N PRO A 356 28.61 22.21 -5.67
CA PRO A 356 29.37 21.86 -4.48
C PRO A 356 30.18 23.05 -3.92
N ASN A 357 30.58 24.00 -4.77
CA ASN A 357 31.29 25.22 -4.40
C ASN A 357 30.35 26.45 -4.38
N PHE A 358 29.06 26.26 -4.08
CA PHE A 358 28.07 27.33 -4.09
C PHE A 358 28.50 28.59 -3.31
N ALA A 359 29.20 28.43 -2.18
CA ALA A 359 29.71 29.57 -1.41
C ALA A 359 30.65 30.48 -2.22
N GLY A 360 31.44 29.91 -3.14
CA GLY A 360 32.37 30.64 -3.99
C GLY A 360 31.81 31.06 -5.35
N ASP A 361 30.89 30.26 -5.93
CA ASP A 361 30.43 30.46 -7.32
C ASP A 361 28.95 30.85 -7.46
N GLN A 362 28.19 30.84 -6.36
CA GLN A 362 26.74 31.12 -6.29
C GLN A 362 25.92 30.42 -7.38
N THR A 363 26.40 29.26 -7.87
CA THR A 363 25.81 28.57 -9.01
C THR A 363 24.66 27.67 -8.58
N LEU A 364 23.50 27.92 -9.17
CA LEU A 364 22.25 27.18 -8.98
C LEU A 364 21.71 26.73 -10.33
N PHE A 365 21.23 25.49 -10.41
CA PHE A 365 20.47 24.99 -11.55
C PHE A 365 19.01 24.81 -11.19
N ALA A 366 18.12 25.12 -12.12
CA ALA A 366 16.68 24.90 -12.00
C ALA A 366 16.18 24.10 -13.21
N ALA A 367 15.58 22.94 -12.95
CA ALA A 367 14.95 22.11 -13.96
C ALA A 367 13.47 22.47 -14.10
N MET A 368 13.03 22.73 -15.32
CA MET A 368 11.67 23.12 -15.66
C MET A 368 11.20 22.32 -16.86
N SER A 369 9.89 22.30 -17.13
CA SER A 369 9.34 21.63 -18.33
C SER A 369 9.89 22.19 -19.65
N THR A 370 10.38 23.44 -19.63
CA THR A 370 10.95 24.13 -20.79
C THR A 370 12.46 23.95 -20.94
N GLY A 371 13.15 23.39 -19.95
CA GLY A 371 14.60 23.20 -19.97
C GLY A 371 15.27 23.33 -18.61
N VAL A 372 16.61 23.32 -18.62
CA VAL A 372 17.45 23.53 -17.44
C VAL A 372 18.07 24.92 -17.52
N TYR A 373 17.88 25.70 -16.46
CA TYR A 373 18.38 27.06 -16.33
C TYR A 373 19.52 27.08 -15.32
N ARG A 374 20.50 27.96 -15.54
CA ARG A 374 21.65 28.16 -14.64
C ARG A 374 21.69 29.61 -14.20
N SER A 375 21.76 29.83 -12.90
CA SER A 375 22.16 31.10 -12.29
C SER A 375 23.61 31.01 -11.81
N ILE A 376 24.29 32.16 -11.78
CA ILE A 376 25.67 32.34 -11.26
C ILE A 376 25.73 33.38 -10.13
N ASP A 377 24.56 33.71 -9.59
CA ASP A 377 24.30 34.82 -8.67
C ASP A 377 23.15 34.49 -7.70
N ALA A 378 22.95 33.20 -7.40
CA ALA A 378 21.95 32.73 -6.44
C ALA A 378 20.49 33.14 -6.77
N GLY A 379 20.16 33.21 -8.06
CA GLY A 379 18.82 33.55 -8.58
C GLY A 379 18.49 35.04 -8.56
N GLY A 380 19.51 35.90 -8.44
CA GLY A 380 19.42 37.36 -8.43
C GLY A 380 18.93 37.98 -9.73
#